data_AF-A0A0X3W8M0-F1
#
_entry.id   AF-A0A0X3W8M0-F1
#
_cell.length_a   1.000
_cell.length_b   1.000
_cell.length_c   1.000
_cell.angle_alpha   90.00
_cell.angle_beta   90.00
_cell.angle_gamma   90.00
#
_symmetry.space_group_name_H-M   'P 1'
#
loop_
_entity.id
_entity.type
_entity.pdbx_description
1 polymer ?
#
loop_
_entity_poly.entity_id
_entity_poly.type
_entity_poly.pdbx_seq_one_letter_code
_entity_poly.pdbx_strand_id
1 'polypeptide(L)'
;MKWNLRWAAAKCDIWRPVDLQAAFAEVGFTPSLSKVAALWGGTPVTVRLDDLDKICAALQCTVADLMEAEPVAAAEGLEEPQRAVGGEAGAVRPVPRRDGRRQLRPPN
;
A
#
# COMPACT_ATOMS: atom_id res chain seq x y z
N MET A 1 -5.39 -2.45 -3.20
CA MET A 1 -6.40 -3.55 -3.14
C MET A 1 -6.32 -4.31 -4.44
N LYS A 2 -6.00 -5.60 -4.39
CA LYS A 2 -5.94 -6.44 -5.59
C LYS A 2 -7.27 -7.15 -5.82
N TRP A 3 -7.64 -7.24 -7.09
CA TRP A 3 -8.86 -7.92 -7.54
C TRP A 3 -8.49 -9.16 -8.34
N ASN A 4 -8.75 -10.33 -7.78
CA ASN A 4 -8.27 -11.62 -8.27
C ASN A 4 -9.37 -12.45 -8.97
N LEU A 5 -10.42 -11.79 -9.48
CA LEU A 5 -11.57 -12.47 -10.09
C LEU A 5 -11.20 -13.46 -11.20
N ARG A 6 -10.24 -13.12 -12.06
CA ARG A 6 -9.79 -14.02 -13.14
C ARG A 6 -9.17 -15.30 -12.59
N TRP A 7 -8.44 -15.20 -11.48
CA TRP A 7 -7.81 -16.35 -10.85
C TRP A 7 -8.84 -17.22 -10.13
N ALA A 8 -9.79 -16.59 -9.43
CA ALA A 8 -10.93 -17.29 -8.84
C ALA A 8 -11.77 -18.01 -9.91
N ALA A 9 -12.06 -17.35 -11.03
CA ALA A 9 -12.77 -17.94 -12.16
C ALA A 9 -12.01 -19.11 -12.79
N ALA A 10 -10.69 -19.01 -12.94
CA ALA A 10 -9.86 -20.09 -13.47
C ALA A 10 -9.90 -21.36 -12.58
N LYS A 11 -10.04 -21.22 -11.26
CA LYS A 11 -10.23 -22.38 -10.36
C LYS A 11 -11.54 -23.14 -10.63
N CYS A 12 -12.55 -22.45 -11.16
CA CYS A 12 -13.84 -23.02 -11.55
C CYS A 12 -13.90 -23.41 -13.04
N ASP A 13 -12.75 -23.44 -13.73
CA ASP A 13 -12.65 -23.71 -15.18
C ASP A 13 -13.38 -22.67 -16.06
N ILE A 14 -13.53 -21.43 -15.56
CA ILE A 14 -14.15 -20.32 -16.27
C ILE A 14 -13.06 -19.44 -16.89
N TRP A 15 -13.07 -19.33 -18.22
CA TRP A 15 -12.03 -18.63 -18.99
C TRP A 15 -12.53 -17.38 -19.73
N ARG A 16 -13.85 -17.23 -19.89
CA ARG A 16 -14.46 -16.11 -20.64
C ARG A 16 -15.50 -15.38 -19.79
N PRO A 17 -15.66 -14.05 -19.97
CA PRO A 17 -16.67 -13.27 -19.26
C PRO A 17 -18.10 -13.76 -19.47
N VAL A 18 -18.40 -14.33 -20.64
CA VAL A 18 -19.73 -14.88 -20.95
C VAL A 18 -20.02 -16.12 -20.11
N ASP A 19 -19.03 -17.00 -19.93
CA ASP A 19 -19.16 -18.19 -19.08
C ASP A 19 -19.31 -17.77 -17.60
N LEU A 20 -18.58 -16.73 -17.18
CA LEU A 20 -18.74 -16.15 -15.85
C LEU A 20 -20.15 -15.58 -15.63
N GLN A 21 -20.71 -14.90 -16.64
CA GLN A 21 -22.08 -14.38 -16.57
C GLN A 21 -23.11 -15.51 -16.42
N ALA A 22 -22.91 -16.63 -17.12
CA ALA A 22 -23.76 -17.81 -16.98
C ALA A 22 -23.68 -18.38 -15.55
N ALA A 23 -22.47 -18.51 -14.98
CA ALA A 23 -22.29 -18.95 -13.60
C ALA A 23 -22.97 -18.02 -12.58
N PHE A 24 -22.95 -16.71 -12.81
CA PHE A 24 -23.67 -15.74 -11.97
C PHE A 24 -25.19 -15.90 -12.07
N ALA A 25 -25.73 -16.21 -13.25
CA ALA A 25 -27.16 -16.39 -13.43
C ALA A 25 -27.71 -17.57 -12.60
N GLU A 26 -26.93 -18.64 -12.42
CA GLU A 26 -27.30 -19.81 -11.61
C GLU A 26 -27.55 -19.48 -10.13
N VAL A 27 -26.88 -18.44 -9.61
CA VAL A 27 -27.07 -17.97 -8.22
C VAL A 27 -28.04 -16.79 -8.11
N GLY A 28 -28.78 -16.48 -9.18
CA GLY A 28 -29.71 -15.35 -9.23
C GLY A 28 -29.04 -13.98 -9.31
N PHE A 29 -27.76 -13.92 -9.70
CA PHE A 29 -27.05 -12.68 -9.99
C PHE A 29 -27.00 -12.45 -11.49
N THR A 30 -27.79 -11.50 -12.00
CA THR A 30 -27.91 -11.25 -13.44
C THR A 30 -27.36 -9.88 -13.86
N PRO A 31 -26.06 -9.61 -13.66
CA PRO A 31 -25.43 -8.38 -14.14
C PRO A 31 -25.40 -8.35 -15.68
N SER A 32 -25.38 -7.15 -16.25
CA SER A 32 -25.15 -6.98 -17.69
C SER A 32 -23.76 -7.48 -18.09
N LEU A 33 -23.61 -7.93 -19.34
CA LEU A 33 -22.33 -8.42 -19.85
C LEU A 33 -21.23 -7.36 -19.74
N SER A 34 -21.59 -6.08 -19.94
CA SER A 34 -20.67 -4.95 -19.75
C SER A 34 -20.16 -4.84 -18.31
N LYS A 35 -21.03 -5.07 -17.31
CA LYS A 35 -20.63 -5.08 -15.89
C LYS A 35 -19.70 -6.27 -15.60
N VAL A 36 -19.99 -7.45 -16.14
CA VAL A 36 -19.12 -8.63 -15.99
C VAL A 36 -17.77 -8.40 -16.67
N ALA A 37 -17.74 -7.83 -17.86
CA ALA A 37 -16.50 -7.50 -18.57
C ALA A 37 -15.66 -6.46 -17.81
N ALA A 38 -16.30 -5.45 -17.21
CA ALA A 38 -15.62 -4.47 -16.37
C ALA A 38 -14.99 -5.12 -15.12
N LEU A 39 -15.72 -6.03 -14.46
CA LEU A 39 -15.21 -6.81 -13.32
C LEU A 39 -14.09 -7.78 -13.75
N TRP A 40 -14.16 -8.35 -14.95
CA TRP A 40 -13.15 -9.26 -15.49
C TRP A 40 -11.85 -8.56 -15.86
N GLY A 41 -11.94 -7.33 -16.37
CA GLY A 41 -10.82 -6.56 -16.91
C GLY A 41 -10.09 -5.70 -15.88
N GLY A 42 -10.69 -5.38 -14.74
CA GLY A 42 -10.08 -4.47 -13.77
C GLY A 42 -10.70 -4.50 -12.37
N THR A 43 -10.11 -3.70 -11.48
CA THR A 43 -10.58 -3.56 -10.10
C THR A 43 -11.78 -2.62 -10.04
N PRO A 44 -12.95 -3.07 -9.55
CA PRO A 44 -14.11 -2.20 -9.39
C PRO A 44 -13.84 -1.11 -8.34
N VAL A 45 -14.32 0.11 -8.59
CA VAL A 45 -14.24 1.22 -7.63
C VAL A 45 -15.20 0.98 -6.45
N THR A 46 -16.38 0.43 -6.74
CA THR A 46 -17.38 0.07 -5.75
C THR A 46 -17.97 -1.29 -6.07
N VAL A 47 -18.19 -2.09 -5.04
CA VAL A 47 -18.90 -3.36 -5.14
C VAL A 47 -19.86 -3.46 -3.95
N ARG A 48 -21.08 -3.93 -4.19
CA ARG A 48 -22.04 -4.15 -3.10
C ARG A 48 -21.66 -5.44 -2.38
N LEU A 49 -21.83 -5.46 -1.06
CA LEU A 49 -21.56 -6.68 -0.26
C LEU A 49 -22.43 -7.86 -0.73
N ASP A 50 -23.72 -7.60 -1.01
CA ASP A 50 -24.63 -8.61 -1.58
C ASP A 50 -24.18 -9.15 -2.96
N ASP A 51 -23.66 -8.27 -3.83
CA ASP A 51 -23.07 -8.70 -5.11
C ASP A 51 -21.83 -9.59 -4.86
N LEU A 52 -21.03 -9.25 -3.85
CA LEU A 52 -19.80 -9.96 -3.52
C LEU A 52 -20.09 -11.38 -2.98
N ASP A 53 -21.10 -11.52 -2.13
CA ASP A 53 -21.56 -12.82 -1.63
C ASP A 53 -22.04 -13.71 -2.77
N LYS A 54 -22.80 -13.14 -3.72
CA LYS A 54 -23.28 -13.85 -4.91
C LYS A 54 -22.14 -14.27 -5.84
N ILE A 55 -21.15 -13.39 -6.05
CA ILE A 55 -19.95 -13.72 -6.83
C ILE A 55 -19.19 -14.89 -6.19
N CYS A 56 -19.01 -14.86 -4.87
CA CYS A 56 -18.35 -15.93 -4.12
C CYS A 56 -19.14 -17.24 -4.18
N ALA A 57 -20.47 -17.18 -4.11
CA ALA A 57 -21.34 -18.34 -4.23
C ALA A 57 -21.25 -18.99 -5.63
N ALA A 58 -21.20 -18.19 -6.69
CA ALA A 58 -21.08 -18.68 -8.06
C ALA A 58 -19.71 -19.32 -8.35
N LEU A 59 -18.65 -18.76 -7.77
CA LEU A 59 -17.26 -19.19 -7.98
C LEU A 59 -16.76 -20.15 -6.90
N GLN A 60 -17.62 -20.59 -5.99
CA GLN A 60 -17.26 -21.41 -4.82
C GLN A 60 -15.96 -20.93 -4.12
N CYS A 61 -15.79 -19.60 -4.00
CA CYS A 61 -14.57 -18.99 -3.47
C CYS A 61 -14.86 -18.16 -2.23
N THR A 62 -13.82 -17.76 -1.50
CA THR A 62 -13.96 -16.83 -0.37
C THR A 62 -13.72 -15.39 -0.82
N VAL A 63 -14.17 -14.42 -0.01
CA VAL A 63 -13.88 -13.00 -0.22
C VAL A 63 -12.37 -12.73 -0.27
N ALA A 64 -11.58 -13.47 0.52
CA ALA A 64 -10.12 -13.35 0.56
C ALA A 64 -9.43 -13.89 -0.72
N ASP A 65 -10.03 -14.88 -1.38
CA ASP A 65 -9.56 -15.33 -2.70
C ASP A 65 -9.86 -14.28 -3.79
N LEU A 66 -10.95 -13.53 -3.63
CA LEU A 66 -11.42 -12.55 -4.60
C LEU A 66 -10.71 -11.20 -4.45
N MET A 67 -10.47 -10.78 -3.20
CA MET A 67 -9.91 -9.47 -2.85
C MET A 67 -8.76 -9.64 -1.85
N GLU A 68 -7.58 -9.16 -2.24
CA GLU A 68 -6.42 -9.13 -1.36
C GLU A 68 -6.14 -7.68 -0.91
N ALA A 69 -6.08 -7.50 0.41
CA ALA A 69 -5.71 -6.22 1.00
C ALA A 69 -4.25 -5.95 0.70
N GLU A 70 -3.97 -4.84 0.01
CA GLU A 70 -2.60 -4.39 -0.11
C GLU A 70 -2.22 -3.63 1.16
N PRO A 71 -1.01 -3.86 1.69
CA PRO A 71 -0.53 -3.06 2.80
C PRO A 71 -0.53 -1.61 2.32
N VAL A 72 -1.39 -0.80 2.94
CA VAL A 72 -1.24 0.65 2.86
C VAL A 72 0.12 0.88 3.47
N ALA A 73 1.08 1.34 2.67
CA ALA A 73 2.32 1.87 3.21
C ALA A 73 1.85 2.87 4.26
N ALA A 74 2.03 2.53 5.53
CA ALA A 74 1.94 3.55 6.55
C ALA A 74 2.85 4.64 6.00
N ALA A 75 2.33 5.87 5.90
CA ALA A 75 3.25 6.97 6.04
C ALA A 75 3.88 6.68 7.39
N GLU A 76 5.03 5.99 7.37
CA GLU A 76 6.02 6.04 8.43
C GLU A 76 6.13 7.54 8.61
N GLY A 77 5.44 8.02 9.64
CA GLY A 77 5.39 9.43 9.94
C GLY A 77 6.85 9.82 9.87
N LEU A 78 7.16 10.83 9.06
CA LEU A 78 8.44 11.50 9.05
C LEU A 78 8.90 11.46 10.50
N GLU A 79 9.83 10.57 10.79
CA GLU A 79 10.43 10.50 12.10
C GLU A 79 11.29 11.74 12.08
N GLU A 80 10.66 12.91 12.30
CA GLU A 80 11.33 14.03 12.90
C GLU A 80 12.03 13.37 14.07
N PRO A 81 13.37 13.39 14.10
CA PRO A 81 14.06 12.84 15.23
C PRO A 81 13.52 13.63 16.41
N GLN A 82 12.73 12.96 17.25
CA GLN A 82 12.31 13.49 18.53
C GLN A 82 13.62 13.72 19.27
N ARG A 83 14.15 14.93 19.11
CA ARG A 83 15.37 15.39 19.72
C ARG A 83 15.03 15.43 21.20
N ALA A 84 15.46 14.39 21.90
CA ALA A 84 15.32 14.28 23.33
C ALA A 84 15.85 15.58 23.97
N VAL A 85 14.96 16.33 24.61
CA VAL A 85 15.30 17.44 25.51
C VAL A 85 15.92 16.84 26.77
N GLY A 86 17.20 16.48 26.68
CA GLY A 86 17.93 15.84 27.77
C GLY A 86 19.37 15.45 27.45
N GLY A 87 19.92 15.83 26.30
CA GLY A 87 21.36 15.74 26.05
C GLY A 87 22.01 17.04 26.50
N GLU A 88 22.78 16.97 27.59
CA GLU A 88 23.61 18.08 28.07
C GLU A 88 24.36 18.68 26.87
N ALA A 89 24.12 19.98 26.66
CA ALA A 89 24.87 20.76 25.71
C ALA A 89 26.35 20.63 26.09
N GLY A 90 27.08 19.77 25.38
CA GLY A 90 28.51 19.63 25.52
C GLY A 90 29.11 21.02 25.39
N ALA A 91 29.57 21.55 26.52
CA ALA A 91 30.14 22.88 26.60
C ALA A 91 31.26 22.96 25.56
N VAL A 92 31.06 23.81 24.54
CA VAL A 92 32.13 24.19 23.62
C VAL A 92 33.22 24.80 24.47
N ARG A 93 34.25 24.01 24.77
CA ARG A 93 35.39 24.45 25.56
C ARG A 93 36.16 25.46 24.71
N PRO A 94 36.25 26.74 25.11
CA PRO A 94 37.00 27.72 24.34
C PRO A 94 38.49 27.36 24.39
N VAL A 95 39.13 27.24 23.23
CA VAL A 95 40.59 27.04 23.14
C VAL A 95 41.26 28.42 23.32
N PRO A 96 42.18 28.58 24.29
CA PRO A 96 42.89 29.85 24.45
C PRO A 96 43.84 30.07 23.26
N ARG A 97 43.74 31.23 22.62
CA ARG A 97 44.67 31.67 21.58
C ARG A 97 46.06 31.82 22.20
N ARG A 98 47.06 31.14 21.63
CA ARG A 98 48.47 31.32 21.99
C ARG A 98 48.91 32.72 21.56
N ASP A 99 49.01 33.62 22.53
CA ASP A 99 49.64 34.92 22.38
C ASP A 99 51.14 34.70 22.10
N GLY A 100 51.54 34.90 20.85
CA GLY A 100 52.92 34.76 20.40
C GLY A 100 53.74 35.95 20.84
N ARG A 101 54.70 35.70 21.74
CA ARG A 101 55.64 36.69 22.29
C ARG A 101 56.34 37.49 21.17
N ARG A 102 56.12 38.80 21.17
CA ARG A 102 56.97 39.80 20.48
C ARG A 102 58.43 39.58 20.87
N GLN A 103 59.26 39.18 19.92
CA GLN A 103 60.71 39.36 20.05
C GLN A 103 61.10 40.62 19.29
N LEU A 104 61.40 41.67 20.06
CA LEU A 104 62.10 42.86 19.60
C LEU A 104 63.53 42.45 19.20
N ARG A 105 63.92 42.68 17.94
CA ARG A 105 65.33 42.61 17.53
C ARG A 105 66.01 43.96 17.83
N PRO A 106 67.22 43.98 18.43
CA PRO A 106 67.98 45.21 18.63
C PRO A 106 68.67 45.67 17.34
N PRO A 107 68.97 46.97 17.20
CA PRO A 107 69.57 47.56 15.99
C PRO A 107 71.09 47.44 15.99
N ASN A 108 71.65 47.08 14.83
CA ASN A 108 72.98 47.52 14.37
C ASN A 108 73.00 47.51 12.84
#